data_AF-A0A7S4DXB2-F1
#
_entry.id   AF-A0A7S4DXB2-F1
#
_cell.length_a   1.000
_cell.length_b   1.000
_cell.length_c   1.000
_cell.angle_alpha   90.00
_cell.angle_beta   90.00
_cell.angle_gamma   90.00
#
_symmetry.space_group_name_H-M   'P 1'
#
loop_
_entity.id
_entity.type
_entity.pdbx_description
1 polymer ?
#
loop_
_entity_poly.entity_id
_entity_poly.type
_entity_poly.pdbx_seq_one_letter_code
_entity_poly.pdbx_strand_id
1 'polypeptide(L)'
;PSEDEGSRERSRDRRRRKHSRRDRDDSRDRERRRRRGRSRSRSRDRRRDRDRDRDRRRDRDRRDRSRDRDRDRRRRRDEDRDERRDDPEEETAEQREAREKKEKEDRERRARRMKKHWKWFKKTEEELSEKKKYKEHGDLEEKQKAASLTHQEIKPHSSSEMIEITLNDRLGKKVRVKCNQDDTVGDIKLLAAAQLGTKPEKIRIQKWYTIYKDHIRLGDYEIHDNMNLELYYN
;
A
#
# COMPACT_ATOMS: atom_id res chain seq x y z
N PRO A 1 -30.26 -59.66 -61.46
CA PRO A 1 -29.61 -58.42 -60.95
C PRO A 1 -30.56 -57.38 -60.32
N SER A 2 -31.87 -57.59 -60.26
CA SER A 2 -32.87 -56.56 -59.92
C SER A 2 -33.49 -56.62 -58.51
N GLU A 3 -33.25 -57.68 -57.72
CA GLU A 3 -33.89 -57.83 -56.38
C GLU A 3 -33.09 -57.19 -55.22
N ASP A 4 -31.83 -56.81 -55.46
CA ASP A 4 -30.93 -56.26 -54.41
C ASP A 4 -31.13 -54.74 -54.20
N GLU A 5 -31.70 -54.03 -55.17
CA GLU A 5 -31.88 -52.56 -55.13
C GLU A 5 -32.95 -52.12 -54.12
N GLY A 6 -34.11 -52.80 -54.09
CA GLY A 6 -35.23 -52.44 -53.20
C GLY A 6 -34.93 -52.61 -51.70
N SER A 7 -34.07 -53.58 -51.36
CA SER A 7 -33.62 -53.83 -49.98
C SER A 7 -32.61 -52.78 -49.50
N ARG A 8 -31.74 -52.30 -50.41
CA ARG A 8 -30.80 -51.19 -50.17
C ARG A 8 -31.53 -49.87 -49.99
N GLU A 9 -32.58 -49.62 -50.76
CA GLU A 9 -33.36 -48.37 -50.70
C GLU A 9 -34.17 -48.25 -49.40
N ARG A 10 -34.87 -49.30 -48.97
CA ARG A 10 -35.56 -49.31 -47.66
C ARG A 10 -34.60 -49.13 -46.49
N SER A 11 -33.39 -49.68 -46.60
CA SER A 11 -32.33 -49.50 -45.60
C SER A 11 -31.81 -48.06 -45.55
N ARG A 12 -31.68 -47.40 -46.72
CA ARG A 12 -31.32 -45.98 -46.82
C ARG A 12 -32.41 -45.07 -46.24
N ASP A 13 -33.68 -45.32 -46.51
CA ASP A 13 -34.80 -44.53 -45.95
C ASP A 13 -34.90 -44.70 -44.42
N ARG A 14 -34.77 -45.93 -43.89
CA ARG A 14 -34.69 -46.15 -42.43
C ARG A 14 -33.52 -45.42 -41.77
N ARG A 15 -32.35 -45.36 -42.41
CA ARG A 15 -31.19 -44.60 -41.92
C ARG A 15 -31.44 -43.09 -41.96
N ARG A 16 -32.03 -42.57 -43.05
CA ARG A 16 -32.43 -41.14 -43.17
C ARG A 16 -33.45 -40.75 -42.09
N ARG A 17 -34.46 -41.58 -41.81
CA ARG A 17 -35.44 -41.33 -40.74
C ARG A 17 -34.82 -41.41 -39.33
N LYS A 18 -33.86 -42.31 -39.10
CA LYS A 18 -33.11 -42.35 -37.82
C LYS A 18 -32.21 -41.13 -37.66
N HIS A 19 -31.54 -40.68 -38.72
CA HIS A 19 -30.72 -39.47 -38.70
C HIS A 19 -31.57 -38.22 -38.45
N SER A 20 -32.69 -38.05 -39.16
CA SER A 20 -33.58 -36.90 -38.98
C SER A 20 -34.25 -36.84 -37.61
N ARG A 21 -34.54 -38.00 -36.98
CA ARG A 21 -34.99 -38.06 -35.57
C ARG A 21 -33.89 -37.61 -34.62
N ARG A 22 -32.66 -38.09 -34.79
CA ARG A 22 -31.49 -37.66 -34.00
C ARG A 22 -31.23 -36.15 -34.12
N ASP A 23 -31.32 -35.60 -35.33
CA ASP A 23 -31.13 -34.15 -35.55
C ASP A 23 -32.21 -33.30 -34.87
N ARG A 24 -33.46 -33.78 -34.85
CA ARG A 24 -34.55 -33.13 -34.11
C ARG A 24 -34.35 -33.20 -32.61
N ASP A 25 -33.92 -34.34 -32.09
CA ASP A 25 -33.68 -34.51 -30.65
C ASP A 25 -32.47 -33.68 -30.17
N ASP A 26 -31.40 -33.60 -30.97
CA ASP A 26 -30.25 -32.72 -30.68
C ASP A 26 -30.64 -31.24 -30.75
N SER A 27 -31.46 -30.85 -31.71
CA SER A 27 -32.01 -29.49 -31.80
C SER A 27 -32.85 -29.11 -30.57
N ARG A 28 -33.69 -30.04 -30.09
CA ARG A 28 -34.50 -29.87 -28.88
C ARG A 28 -33.63 -29.76 -27.62
N ASP A 29 -32.58 -30.56 -27.49
CA ASP A 29 -31.69 -30.49 -26.33
C ASP A 29 -30.88 -29.18 -26.32
N ARG A 30 -30.38 -28.73 -27.49
CA ARG A 30 -29.74 -27.41 -27.64
C ARG A 30 -30.67 -26.27 -27.23
N GLU A 31 -31.95 -26.32 -27.61
CA GLU A 31 -32.93 -25.30 -27.21
C GLU A 31 -33.20 -25.31 -25.69
N ARG A 32 -33.33 -26.50 -25.08
CA ARG A 32 -33.48 -26.64 -23.63
C ARG A 32 -32.28 -26.07 -22.87
N ARG A 33 -31.05 -26.32 -23.34
CA ARG A 33 -29.82 -25.75 -22.76
C ARG A 33 -29.79 -24.22 -22.88
N ARG A 34 -30.17 -23.65 -24.02
CA ARG A 34 -30.29 -22.19 -24.22
C ARG A 34 -31.31 -21.56 -23.28
N ARG A 35 -32.51 -22.15 -23.13
CA ARG A 35 -33.55 -21.67 -22.20
C ARG A 35 -33.07 -21.72 -20.75
N ARG A 36 -32.43 -22.81 -20.33
CA ARG A 36 -31.81 -22.93 -18.99
C ARG A 36 -30.71 -21.89 -18.77
N GLY A 37 -29.87 -21.64 -19.77
CA GLY A 37 -28.85 -20.58 -19.76
C GLY A 37 -29.47 -19.19 -19.57
N ARG A 38 -30.51 -18.86 -20.34
CA ARG A 38 -31.23 -17.57 -20.26
C ARG A 38 -31.92 -17.39 -18.90
N SER A 39 -32.52 -18.44 -18.34
CA SER A 39 -33.10 -18.41 -16.98
C SER A 39 -32.04 -18.24 -15.89
N ARG A 40 -30.87 -18.89 -16.04
CA ARG A 40 -29.73 -18.70 -15.11
C ARG A 40 -29.19 -17.28 -15.17
N SER A 41 -29.04 -16.68 -16.36
CA SER A 41 -28.62 -15.28 -16.51
C SER A 41 -29.64 -14.32 -15.89
N ARG A 42 -30.94 -14.47 -16.22
CA ARG A 42 -32.01 -13.66 -15.60
C ARG A 42 -32.04 -13.76 -14.06
N SER A 43 -31.79 -14.94 -13.51
CA SER A 43 -31.68 -15.13 -12.06
C SER A 43 -30.43 -14.48 -11.46
N ARG A 44 -29.30 -14.48 -12.18
CA ARG A 44 -28.08 -13.76 -11.77
C ARG A 44 -28.29 -12.24 -11.80
N ASP A 45 -28.92 -11.71 -12.84
CA ASP A 45 -29.20 -10.27 -12.97
C ASP A 45 -30.13 -9.81 -11.85
N ARG A 46 -31.22 -10.55 -11.56
CA ARG A 46 -32.12 -10.26 -10.44
C ARG A 46 -31.43 -10.29 -9.08
N ARG A 47 -30.43 -11.17 -8.87
CA ARG A 47 -29.64 -11.18 -7.63
C ARG A 47 -28.75 -9.93 -7.55
N ARG A 48 -28.07 -9.59 -8.66
CA ARG A 48 -27.22 -8.40 -8.75
C ARG A 48 -27.98 -7.11 -8.48
N ASP A 49 -29.21 -6.99 -8.97
CA ASP A 49 -30.06 -5.82 -8.71
C ASP A 49 -30.53 -5.76 -7.25
N ARG A 50 -30.90 -6.90 -6.64
CA ARG A 50 -31.21 -6.97 -5.20
C ARG A 50 -30.01 -6.58 -4.33
N ASP A 51 -28.82 -7.05 -4.68
CA ASP A 51 -27.60 -6.72 -3.93
C ASP A 51 -27.28 -5.22 -4.05
N ARG A 52 -27.40 -4.64 -5.25
CA ARG A 52 -27.27 -3.18 -5.45
C ARG A 52 -28.27 -2.38 -4.63
N ASP A 53 -29.53 -2.82 -4.57
CA ASP A 53 -30.55 -2.12 -3.78
C ASP A 53 -30.32 -2.26 -2.27
N ARG A 54 -29.80 -3.41 -1.82
CA ARG A 54 -29.38 -3.61 -0.43
C ARG A 54 -28.22 -2.69 -0.06
N ASP A 55 -27.23 -2.54 -0.93
CA ASP A 55 -26.09 -1.64 -0.70
C ASP A 55 -26.53 -0.18 -0.66
N ARG A 56 -27.40 0.26 -1.60
CA ARG A 56 -27.98 1.61 -1.59
C ARG A 56 -28.75 1.92 -0.31
N ARG A 57 -29.52 0.96 0.22
CA ARG A 57 -30.22 1.12 1.50
C ARG A 57 -29.23 1.27 2.65
N ARG A 58 -28.20 0.42 2.70
CA ARG A 58 -27.17 0.46 3.74
C ARG A 58 -26.42 1.79 3.77
N ASP A 59 -26.13 2.37 2.60
CA ASP A 59 -25.47 3.67 2.51
C ASP A 59 -26.40 4.84 2.88
N ARG A 60 -27.71 4.74 2.59
CA ARG A 60 -28.71 5.70 3.08
C ARG A 60 -28.79 5.67 4.62
N ASP A 61 -28.92 4.49 5.21
CA ASP A 61 -28.98 4.33 6.67
C ASP A 61 -27.72 4.86 7.36
N ARG A 62 -26.54 4.67 6.76
CA ARG A 62 -25.27 5.24 7.26
C ARG A 62 -25.27 6.76 7.24
N ARG A 63 -25.77 7.38 6.15
CA ARG A 63 -25.86 8.85 6.03
C ARG A 63 -26.84 9.44 7.04
N ASP A 64 -28.00 8.81 7.22
CA ASP A 64 -29.02 9.28 8.16
C ASP A 64 -28.51 9.20 9.61
N ARG A 65 -27.89 8.08 10.00
CA ARG A 65 -27.22 7.95 11.32
C ARG A 65 -26.11 8.98 11.55
N SER A 66 -25.37 9.36 10.49
CA SER A 66 -24.35 10.42 10.60
C SER A 66 -24.99 11.78 10.85
N ARG A 67 -26.07 12.10 10.12
CA ARG A 67 -26.81 13.35 10.27
C ARG A 67 -27.43 13.49 11.67
N ASP A 68 -27.98 12.40 12.21
CA ASP A 68 -28.55 12.39 13.56
C ASP A 68 -27.47 12.66 14.62
N ARG A 69 -26.31 11.99 14.51
CA ARG A 69 -25.16 12.26 15.41
C ARG A 69 -24.68 13.70 15.33
N ASP A 70 -24.63 14.28 14.12
CA ASP A 70 -24.21 15.67 13.95
C ASP A 70 -25.25 16.66 14.50
N ARG A 71 -26.54 16.33 14.38
CA ARG A 71 -27.63 17.11 15.00
C ARG A 71 -27.56 17.05 16.53
N ASP A 72 -27.31 15.88 17.11
CA ASP A 72 -27.16 15.73 18.56
C ASP A 72 -25.93 16.47 19.09
N ARG A 73 -24.81 16.41 18.37
CA ARG A 73 -23.61 17.20 18.71
C ARG A 73 -23.86 18.70 18.67
N ARG A 74 -24.63 19.19 17.70
CA ARG A 74 -25.02 20.61 17.63
C ARG A 74 -25.90 21.00 18.81
N ARG A 75 -26.94 20.21 19.11
CA ARG A 75 -27.81 20.44 20.26
C ARG A 75 -27.03 20.56 21.58
N ARG A 76 -26.13 19.61 21.86
CA ARG A 76 -25.28 19.66 23.06
C ARG A 76 -24.41 20.91 23.13
N ARG A 77 -23.84 21.33 21.98
CA ARG A 77 -23.03 22.55 21.92
C ARG A 77 -23.87 23.81 22.18
N ASP A 78 -25.12 23.83 21.71
CA ASP A 78 -26.02 24.96 21.92
C ASP A 78 -26.51 24.99 23.39
N GLU A 79 -26.80 23.83 23.99
CA GLU A 79 -27.11 23.68 25.43
C GLU A 79 -25.95 24.18 26.32
N ASP A 80 -24.71 23.76 26.04
CA ASP A 80 -23.50 24.22 26.75
C ASP A 80 -23.26 25.75 26.62
N ARG A 81 -23.85 26.39 25.61
CA ARG A 81 -23.72 27.83 25.35
C ARG A 81 -24.74 28.64 26.12
N ASP A 82 -25.96 28.14 26.23
CA ASP A 82 -27.03 28.79 26.98
C ASP A 82 -26.80 28.67 28.50
N GLU A 83 -26.21 27.57 28.97
CA GLU A 83 -25.79 27.41 30.38
C GLU A 83 -24.65 28.37 30.81
N ARG A 84 -23.95 29.02 29.86
CA ARG A 84 -22.89 30.01 30.16
C ARG A 84 -23.38 31.45 30.12
N ARG A 85 -24.68 31.69 29.89
CA ARG A 85 -25.31 32.99 30.11
C ARG A 85 -25.71 33.11 31.58
N ASP A 86 -24.72 33.14 32.45
CA ASP A 86 -24.92 33.58 33.83
C ASP A 86 -25.13 35.10 33.86
N ASP A 87 -26.16 35.54 34.58
CA ASP A 87 -26.40 36.94 34.94
C ASP A 87 -25.13 37.58 35.57
N PRO A 88 -24.81 38.86 35.29
CA PRO A 88 -23.65 39.51 35.86
C PRO A 88 -23.93 39.88 37.32
N GLU A 89 -23.84 38.93 38.23
CA GLU A 89 -23.65 39.24 39.65
C GLU A 89 -22.28 39.91 39.83
N GLU A 90 -22.26 41.02 40.55
CA GLU A 90 -21.04 41.77 40.87
C GLU A 90 -20.00 40.84 41.52
N GLU A 91 -19.03 40.38 40.72
CA GLU A 91 -17.80 39.75 41.22
C GLU A 91 -17.21 40.68 42.29
N THR A 92 -17.28 40.27 43.55
CA THR A 92 -16.67 41.02 44.64
C THR A 92 -15.16 41.16 44.37
N ALA A 93 -14.56 42.27 44.80
CA ALA A 93 -13.13 42.53 44.57
C ALA A 93 -12.24 41.34 45.01
N GLU A 94 -12.65 40.62 46.06
CA GLU A 94 -12.02 39.38 46.53
C GLU A 94 -12.04 38.24 45.50
N GLN A 95 -13.15 38.06 44.77
CA GLN A 95 -13.25 37.03 43.73
C GLN A 95 -12.41 37.38 42.50
N ARG A 96 -12.33 38.66 42.13
CA ARG A 96 -11.40 39.14 41.08
C ARG A 96 -9.95 38.95 41.48
N GLU A 97 -9.58 39.32 42.70
CA GLU A 97 -8.24 39.10 43.21
C GLU A 97 -7.88 37.61 43.31
N ALA A 98 -8.83 36.75 43.71
CA ALA A 98 -8.63 35.31 43.75
C ALA A 98 -8.44 34.72 42.35
N ARG A 99 -9.20 35.21 41.36
CA ARG A 99 -9.08 34.79 39.95
C ARG A 99 -7.75 35.25 39.35
N GLU A 100 -7.33 36.49 39.59
CA GLU A 100 -6.04 37.01 39.15
C GLU A 100 -4.85 36.29 39.81
N LYS A 101 -4.94 36.00 41.11
CA LYS A 101 -3.92 35.18 41.81
C LYS A 101 -3.83 33.78 41.22
N LYS A 102 -4.98 33.14 40.97
CA LYS A 102 -5.05 31.80 40.36
C LYS A 102 -4.51 31.80 38.93
N GLU A 103 -4.82 32.82 38.13
CA GLU A 103 -4.33 32.96 36.77
C GLU A 103 -2.82 33.23 36.72
N LYS A 104 -2.30 34.06 37.64
CA LYS A 104 -0.87 34.32 37.79
C LYS A 104 -0.12 33.06 38.23
N GLU A 105 -0.67 32.30 39.18
CA GLU A 105 -0.12 31.01 39.62
C GLU A 105 -0.11 29.98 38.47
N ASP A 106 -1.19 29.88 37.69
CA ASP A 106 -1.25 28.96 36.56
C ASP A 106 -0.31 29.36 35.42
N ARG A 107 -0.17 30.66 35.16
CA ARG A 107 0.81 31.21 34.21
C ARG A 107 2.23 30.89 34.65
N GLU A 108 2.53 31.03 35.94
CA GLU A 108 3.83 30.67 36.50
C GLU A 108 4.06 29.15 36.45
N ARG A 109 3.04 28.34 36.74
CA ARG A 109 3.10 26.87 36.63
C ARG A 109 3.37 26.44 35.19
N ARG A 110 2.71 27.07 34.20
CA ARG A 110 2.97 26.84 32.77
C ARG A 110 4.38 27.29 32.37
N ALA A 111 4.86 28.43 32.86
CA ALA A 111 6.23 28.89 32.62
C ALA A 111 7.28 27.95 33.23
N ARG A 112 7.03 27.42 34.44
CA ARG A 112 7.89 26.41 35.09
C ARG A 112 7.89 25.10 34.29
N ARG A 113 6.74 24.65 33.77
CA ARG A 113 6.64 23.48 32.89
C ARG A 113 7.37 23.70 31.58
N MET A 114 7.22 24.86 30.94
CA MET A 114 7.93 25.23 29.71
C MET A 114 9.44 25.32 29.94
N LYS A 115 9.90 25.94 31.04
CA LYS A 115 11.33 25.99 31.39
C LYS A 115 11.90 24.59 31.68
N LYS A 116 11.17 23.73 32.39
CA LYS A 116 11.56 22.33 32.60
C LYS A 116 11.62 21.56 31.28
N HIS A 117 10.64 21.73 30.41
CA HIS A 117 10.59 21.10 29.09
C HIS A 117 11.72 21.60 28.19
N TRP A 118 12.01 22.91 28.18
CA TRP A 118 13.14 23.49 27.45
C TRP A 118 14.48 23.00 27.98
N LYS A 119 14.64 22.91 29.30
CA LYS A 119 15.87 22.38 29.92
C LYS A 119 16.05 20.88 29.63
N TRP A 120 14.97 20.10 29.66
CA TRP A 120 14.96 18.70 29.25
C TRP A 120 15.32 18.57 27.76
N PHE A 121 14.73 19.40 26.89
CA PHE A 121 15.01 19.42 25.46
C PHE A 121 16.47 19.77 25.16
N LYS A 122 17.03 20.80 25.81
CA LYS A 122 18.44 21.17 25.68
C LYS A 122 19.37 20.08 26.21
N LYS A 123 19.04 19.46 27.34
CA LYS A 123 19.77 18.31 27.88
C LYS A 123 19.74 17.13 26.91
N THR A 124 18.60 16.83 26.27
CA THR A 124 18.54 15.78 25.25
C THR A 124 19.29 16.13 23.98
N GLU A 125 19.33 17.40 23.58
CA GLU A 125 20.10 17.89 22.43
C GLU A 125 21.60 17.78 22.69
N GLU A 126 22.03 18.10 23.91
CA GLU A 126 23.40 17.99 24.39
C GLU A 126 23.81 16.51 24.59
N GLU A 127 22.93 15.66 25.13
CA GLU A 127 23.14 14.20 25.22
C GLU A 127 23.17 13.53 23.84
N LEU A 128 22.39 14.01 22.86
CA LEU A 128 22.43 13.53 21.47
C LEU A 128 23.69 14.02 20.76
N SER A 129 24.12 15.25 21.01
CA SER A 129 25.38 15.83 20.54
C SER A 129 26.59 15.08 21.10
N GLU A 130 26.61 14.83 22.42
CA GLU A 130 27.63 14.05 23.09
C GLU A 130 27.61 12.60 22.60
N LYS A 131 26.44 11.94 22.52
CA LYS A 131 26.35 10.59 21.92
C LYS A 131 26.83 10.56 20.49
N LYS A 132 26.60 11.60 19.69
CA LYS A 132 27.11 11.71 18.33
C LYS A 132 28.62 11.90 18.30
N LYS A 133 29.16 12.69 19.23
CA LYS A 133 30.60 12.93 19.41
C LYS A 133 31.35 11.70 19.95
N TYR A 134 30.77 10.98 20.91
CA TYR A 134 31.28 9.70 21.43
C TYR A 134 31.10 8.56 20.44
N LYS A 135 30.09 8.60 19.56
CA LYS A 135 29.96 7.67 18.43
C LYS A 135 31.03 7.95 17.38
N GLU A 136 31.28 9.22 17.03
CA GLU A 136 32.38 9.61 16.14
C GLU A 136 33.78 9.29 16.72
N HIS A 137 33.99 9.46 18.02
CA HIS A 137 35.26 9.12 18.68
C HIS A 137 35.42 7.61 18.94
N GLY A 138 34.35 6.92 19.30
CA GLY A 138 34.31 5.46 19.45
C GLY A 138 34.52 4.76 18.11
N ASP A 139 33.93 5.27 17.02
CA ASP A 139 34.17 4.81 15.65
C ASP A 139 35.63 5.03 15.19
N LEU A 140 36.36 5.96 15.79
CA LEU A 140 37.79 6.22 15.50
C LEU A 140 38.73 5.30 16.28
N GLU A 141 38.43 5.02 17.55
CA GLU A 141 39.24 4.15 18.41
C GLU A 141 38.91 2.65 18.20
N GLU A 142 37.65 2.34 17.92
CA GLU A 142 37.17 1.00 17.52
C GLU A 142 37.57 0.70 16.08
N LYS A 143 37.68 1.68 15.16
CA LYS A 143 38.36 1.48 13.86
C LYS A 143 39.84 1.14 14.03
N GLN A 144 40.53 1.73 15.00
CA GLN A 144 41.95 1.45 15.23
C GLN A 144 42.17 0.09 15.91
N LYS A 145 41.27 -0.35 16.81
CA LYS A 145 41.33 -1.68 17.44
C LYS A 145 40.76 -2.81 16.56
N ALA A 146 39.67 -2.60 15.84
CA ALA A 146 39.10 -3.55 14.87
C ALA A 146 40.01 -3.75 13.64
N ALA A 147 40.80 -2.73 13.24
CA ALA A 147 41.84 -2.90 12.23
C ALA A 147 42.99 -3.82 12.69
N SER A 148 43.14 -4.05 14.00
CA SER A 148 44.24 -4.86 14.56
C SER A 148 43.84 -6.26 15.01
N LEU A 149 42.55 -6.53 15.27
CA LEU A 149 42.15 -7.72 16.04
C LEU A 149 40.93 -8.49 15.51
N THR A 150 40.77 -8.64 14.19
CA THR A 150 39.87 -9.68 13.63
C THR A 150 40.33 -10.12 12.24
N HIS A 151 41.47 -10.82 12.19
CA HIS A 151 41.67 -11.87 11.20
C HIS A 151 40.97 -13.15 11.71
N GLN A 152 39.66 -13.21 11.51
CA GLN A 152 38.98 -14.48 11.24
C GLN A 152 37.96 -14.20 10.13
N GLU A 153 38.50 -14.29 8.91
CA GLU A 153 37.86 -14.32 7.58
C GLU A 153 36.55 -13.56 7.37
N ILE A 154 36.66 -12.27 7.06
CA ILE A 154 35.87 -11.67 5.98
C ILE A 154 36.88 -10.99 5.07
N LYS A 155 37.01 -11.49 3.83
CA LYS A 155 37.89 -10.89 2.83
C LYS A 155 37.56 -9.40 2.73
N PRO A 156 38.54 -8.48 2.86
CA PRO A 156 38.30 -7.13 2.38
C PRO A 156 38.13 -7.25 0.87
N HIS A 157 36.90 -7.13 0.38
CA HIS A 157 36.65 -6.86 -1.03
C HIS A 157 37.02 -5.39 -1.30
N SER A 158 38.31 -5.09 -1.12
CA SER A 158 38.95 -3.89 -1.61
C SER A 158 39.20 -4.07 -3.11
N SER A 159 38.11 -4.08 -3.85
CA SER A 159 38.08 -3.85 -5.28
C SER A 159 36.74 -3.19 -5.53
N SER A 160 36.72 -1.86 -5.48
CA SER A 160 35.60 -1.06 -5.97
C SER A 160 35.45 -1.31 -7.47
N GLU A 161 34.91 -2.48 -7.82
CA GLU A 161 34.54 -2.82 -9.19
C GLU A 161 33.26 -2.03 -9.48
N MET A 162 33.45 -0.93 -10.20
CA MET A 162 32.36 -0.12 -10.71
C MET A 162 31.62 -0.95 -11.75
N ILE A 163 30.40 -1.35 -11.42
CA ILE A 163 29.53 -2.15 -12.28
C ILE A 163 28.54 -1.25 -13.00
N GLU A 164 28.22 -1.63 -14.23
CA GLU A 164 27.19 -0.98 -15.02
C GLU A 164 25.99 -1.91 -15.17
N ILE A 165 24.84 -1.46 -14.65
CA ILE A 165 23.60 -2.22 -14.68
C ILE A 165 22.65 -1.58 -15.67
N THR A 166 21.95 -2.42 -16.44
CA THR A 166 20.89 -1.98 -17.34
C THR A 166 19.52 -2.25 -16.72
N LEU A 167 18.72 -1.20 -16.53
CA LEU A 167 17.34 -1.26 -16.06
C LEU A 167 16.39 -1.07 -17.25
N ASN A 168 15.53 -2.07 -17.47
CA ASN A 168 14.52 -2.05 -18.52
C ASN A 168 13.15 -1.69 -17.95
N ASP A 169 12.61 -0.55 -18.38
CA ASP A 169 11.24 -0.15 -18.09
C ASP A 169 10.24 -0.90 -18.99
N ARG A 170 9.08 -1.26 -18.44
CA ARG A 170 7.90 -1.77 -19.16
C ARG A 170 7.41 -0.82 -20.25
N LEU A 171 7.68 0.48 -20.10
CA LEU A 171 7.37 1.51 -21.09
C LEU A 171 8.38 1.58 -22.24
N GLY A 172 9.40 0.71 -22.26
CA GLY A 172 10.39 0.62 -23.34
C GLY A 172 11.60 1.53 -23.17
N LYS A 173 11.72 2.24 -22.03
CA LYS A 173 12.92 3.03 -21.70
C LYS A 173 14.00 2.12 -21.10
N LYS A 174 15.24 2.26 -21.58
CA LYS A 174 16.41 1.56 -21.02
C LYS A 174 17.31 2.57 -20.34
N VAL A 175 17.64 2.29 -19.08
CA VAL A 175 18.44 3.17 -18.22
C VAL A 175 19.71 2.42 -17.85
N ARG A 176 20.87 3.01 -18.11
CA ARG A 176 22.16 2.46 -17.69
C ARG A 176 22.63 3.22 -16.45
N VAL A 177 22.89 2.49 -15.37
CA VAL A 177 23.31 3.05 -14.09
C VAL A 177 24.67 2.48 -13.74
N LYS A 178 25.61 3.37 -13.40
CA LYS A 178 26.90 3.00 -12.84
C LYS A 178 26.78 3.01 -11.32
N CYS A 179 27.15 1.90 -10.69
CA CYS A 179 27.07 1.69 -9.25
C CYS A 179 28.20 0.77 -8.81
N ASN A 180 28.43 0.66 -7.51
CA ASN A 180 29.40 -0.25 -6.93
C ASN A 180 28.70 -1.50 -6.41
N GLN A 181 29.43 -2.62 -6.30
CA GLN A 181 28.88 -3.86 -5.75
C GLN A 181 28.45 -3.74 -4.26
N ASP A 182 28.99 -2.75 -3.54
CA ASP A 182 28.62 -2.43 -2.17
C ASP A 182 27.36 -1.56 -2.03
N ASP A 183 26.90 -0.93 -3.12
CA ASP A 183 25.74 -0.03 -3.07
C ASP A 183 24.45 -0.83 -2.80
N THR A 184 23.49 -0.17 -2.16
CA THR A 184 22.20 -0.78 -1.90
C THR A 184 21.30 -0.68 -3.13
N VAL A 185 20.34 -1.61 -3.24
CA VAL A 185 19.30 -1.53 -4.27
C VAL A 185 18.52 -0.20 -4.17
N GLY A 186 18.37 0.35 -2.95
CA GLY A 186 17.76 1.65 -2.72
C GLY A 186 18.50 2.80 -3.42
N ASP A 187 19.83 2.76 -3.44
CA ASP A 187 20.66 3.78 -4.11
C ASP A 187 20.53 3.70 -5.63
N ILE A 188 20.53 2.47 -6.19
CA ILE A 188 20.29 2.26 -7.63
C ILE A 188 18.92 2.80 -8.03
N LYS A 189 17.91 2.54 -7.20
CA LYS A 189 16.55 3.01 -7.40
C LYS A 189 16.48 4.53 -7.42
N LEU A 190 17.27 5.20 -6.57
CA LEU A 190 17.38 6.65 -6.55
C LEU A 190 18.06 7.19 -7.82
N LEU A 191 19.13 6.55 -8.28
CA LEU A 191 19.81 6.91 -9.53
C LEU A 191 18.91 6.70 -10.75
N ALA A 192 18.16 5.59 -10.79
CA ALA A 192 17.19 5.31 -11.84
C ALA A 192 16.01 6.31 -11.81
N ALA A 193 15.52 6.64 -10.62
CA ALA A 193 14.49 7.66 -10.41
C ALA A 193 14.93 9.03 -10.91
N ALA A 194 16.18 9.42 -10.67
CA ALA A 194 16.74 10.68 -11.16
C ALA A 194 16.76 10.75 -12.70
N GLN A 195 17.08 9.63 -13.37
CA GLN A 195 17.08 9.57 -14.84
C GLN A 195 15.67 9.47 -15.44
N LEU A 196 14.75 8.74 -14.79
CA LEU A 196 13.38 8.52 -15.29
C LEU A 196 12.42 9.65 -14.93
N GLY A 197 12.75 10.47 -13.92
CA GLY A 197 11.87 11.50 -13.37
C GLY A 197 10.70 10.94 -12.54
N THR A 198 10.82 9.72 -12.03
CA THR A 198 9.78 9.06 -11.23
C THR A 198 10.21 8.97 -9.77
N LYS A 199 9.25 8.86 -8.84
CA LYS A 199 9.58 8.73 -7.41
C LYS A 199 10.19 7.34 -7.13
N PRO A 200 11.30 7.23 -6.38
CA PRO A 200 11.92 5.94 -6.08
C PRO A 200 10.97 5.00 -5.34
N GLU A 201 10.06 5.50 -4.52
CA GLU A 201 9.04 4.71 -3.80
C GLU A 201 8.12 3.91 -4.73
N LYS A 202 7.83 4.44 -5.93
CA LYS A 202 6.94 3.80 -6.91
C LYS A 202 7.65 2.78 -7.78
N ILE A 203 8.98 2.81 -7.79
CA ILE A 203 9.79 1.90 -8.59
C ILE A 203 9.92 0.57 -7.84
N ARG A 204 9.92 -0.54 -8.57
CA ARG A 204 10.30 -1.85 -8.05
C ARG A 204 11.25 -2.51 -9.03
N ILE A 205 12.45 -2.83 -8.57
CA ILE A 205 13.43 -3.55 -9.37
C ILE A 205 13.20 -5.05 -9.15
N GLN A 206 13.10 -5.80 -10.24
CA GLN A 206 12.82 -7.23 -10.23
C GLN A 206 13.69 -7.92 -11.28
N LYS A 207 14.02 -9.18 -11.04
CA LYS A 207 14.55 -10.07 -12.07
C LYS A 207 13.81 -11.40 -11.95
N TRP A 208 13.09 -11.77 -13.01
CA TRP A 208 12.22 -12.96 -13.01
C TRP A 208 11.17 -12.91 -11.89
N TYR A 209 11.25 -13.78 -10.89
CA TYR A 209 10.37 -13.81 -9.72
C TYR A 209 10.99 -13.15 -8.47
N THR A 210 12.24 -12.70 -8.55
CA THR A 210 12.98 -12.14 -7.41
C THR A 210 12.80 -10.64 -7.35
N ILE A 211 12.17 -10.18 -6.27
CA ILE A 211 11.99 -8.75 -5.96
C ILE A 211 13.19 -8.30 -5.11
N TYR A 212 13.93 -7.33 -5.61
CA TYR A 212 15.08 -6.76 -4.90
C TYR A 212 14.60 -5.79 -3.82
N LYS A 213 15.16 -5.92 -2.62
CA LYS A 213 14.80 -5.08 -1.46
C LYS A 213 15.82 -3.96 -1.26
N ASP A 214 15.32 -2.80 -0.84
CA ASP A 214 16.10 -1.55 -0.77
C ASP A 214 17.30 -1.61 0.20
N HIS A 215 17.29 -2.47 1.23
CA HIS A 215 18.31 -2.53 2.28
C HIS A 215 19.39 -3.61 2.06
N ILE A 216 19.34 -4.34 0.94
CA ILE A 216 20.31 -5.39 0.61
C ILE A 216 21.28 -4.84 -0.44
N ARG A 217 22.55 -5.26 -0.35
CA ARG A 217 23.59 -4.81 -1.28
C ARG A 217 23.51 -5.56 -2.60
N LEU A 218 24.10 -4.98 -3.63
CA LEU A 218 24.26 -5.61 -4.94
C LEU A 218 25.08 -6.90 -4.88
N GLY A 219 26.14 -6.91 -4.07
CA GLY A 219 27.00 -8.07 -3.86
C GLY A 219 26.27 -9.26 -3.26
N ASP A 220 25.37 -9.03 -2.28
CA ASP A 220 24.57 -10.08 -1.65
C ASP A 220 23.59 -10.75 -2.63
N TYR A 221 23.23 -10.03 -3.69
CA TYR A 221 22.36 -10.51 -4.75
C TYR A 221 23.11 -11.04 -5.98
N GLU A 222 24.44 -11.14 -5.89
CA GLU A 222 25.32 -11.59 -6.98
C GLU A 222 25.06 -10.84 -8.28
N ILE A 223 24.82 -9.53 -8.17
CA ILE A 223 24.61 -8.68 -9.33
C ILE A 223 25.98 -8.27 -9.88
N HIS A 224 26.24 -8.67 -11.12
CA HIS A 224 27.49 -8.41 -11.83
C HIS A 224 27.33 -7.28 -12.87
N ASP A 225 28.46 -6.89 -13.45
CA ASP A 225 28.51 -5.95 -14.56
C ASP A 225 27.66 -6.41 -15.76
N ASN A 226 27.08 -5.46 -16.47
CA ASN A 226 26.18 -5.65 -17.62
C ASN A 226 24.91 -6.48 -17.36
N MET A 227 24.54 -6.68 -16.11
CA MET A 227 23.31 -7.38 -15.76
C MET A 227 22.07 -6.58 -16.17
N ASN A 228 21.08 -7.28 -16.73
CA ASN A 228 19.79 -6.69 -17.07
C ASN A 228 18.78 -6.95 -15.95
N LEU A 229 18.24 -5.87 -15.42
CA LEU A 229 17.20 -5.85 -14.40
C LEU A 229 15.92 -5.26 -14.99
N GLU A 230 14.78 -5.73 -14.51
CA GLU A 230 13.47 -5.24 -14.92
C GLU A 230 12.98 -4.19 -13.92
N LEU A 231 12.45 -3.11 -14.45
CA LEU A 231 11.85 -2.05 -13.68
C LEU A 231 10.33 -2.12 -13.80
N TYR A 232 9.68 -2.23 -12.66
CA TYR A 232 8.23 -2.22 -12.50
C TYR A 232 7.77 -1.00 -11.71
N TYR A 233 6.50 -0.66 -11.86
CA TYR A 233 5.83 0.34 -11.05
C TYR A 233 4.88 -0.36 -10.08
N ASN A 234 4.92 0.06 -8.81
CA ASN A 234 3.92 -0.31 -7.80
C ASN A 234 2.68 0.59 -7.92
#